data_AF-A0A9J6ACL1-F1
#
_entry.id   AF-A0A9J6ACL1-F1
#
_cell.length_a   1.000
_cell.length_b   1.000
_cell.length_c   1.000
_cell.angle_alpha   90.00
_cell.angle_beta   90.00
_cell.angle_gamma   90.00
#
_symmetry.space_group_name_H-M   'P 1'
#
loop_
_entity.id
_entity.type
_entity.pdbx_description
1 polymer ?
#
loop_
_entity_poly.entity_id
_entity_poly.type
_entity_poly.pdbx_seq_one_letter_code
_entity_poly.pdbx_strand_id
1 'polypeptide(L)'
;MAELGVIPPLVAMVGGAVLRRQRLAVQALTQLANGSFTNKALMVEAGILSKLPQKTDNLDGNTRQEFAELILSISLLANTQFNMDSSRIISFVVSILDSSNSSVETKCTCLGTLYNISSVLENSASLATNGTVTTLLRLSSLKEVSEKALATLGNLVVTLMGKKAMEESPMMPDSLMEIMTWEEQPKCQELSVYILMILAHQSSIQREKMSKAGIVPVLLEVALLGSSLAQKRALKLLQWFKDERKSKMGPHSGPQVGRMPIDSSPMSPRAVDESKKLMKKIVKQSLYKNMETITSRANGGGDSSRFKSLIVSSSSKSLPY
;
A
#
# COMPACT_ATOMS: atom_id res chain seq x y z
N MET A 1 -30.01 32.86 4.52
CA MET A 1 -29.18 32.99 5.75
C MET A 1 -27.74 33.37 5.43
N ALA A 2 -27.00 32.65 4.58
CA ALA A 2 -25.63 33.05 4.19
C ALA A 2 -25.58 34.45 3.54
N GLU A 3 -26.55 34.77 2.67
CA GLU A 3 -26.73 36.09 2.03
C GLU A 3 -27.04 37.23 3.02
N LEU A 4 -27.35 36.91 4.28
CA LEU A 4 -27.58 37.89 5.35
C LEU A 4 -26.28 38.20 6.13
N GLY A 5 -25.11 37.76 5.66
CA GLY A 5 -23.82 38.08 6.28
C GLY A 5 -23.55 37.34 7.59
N VAL A 6 -24.20 36.19 7.83
CA VAL A 6 -24.07 35.45 9.11
C VAL A 6 -22.77 34.65 9.24
N ILE A 7 -22.06 34.39 8.13
CA ILE A 7 -20.84 33.56 8.13
C ILE A 7 -19.70 34.18 8.97
N PRO A 8 -19.28 35.45 8.77
CA PRO A 8 -18.17 36.01 9.55
C PRO A 8 -18.41 36.03 11.07
N PRO A 9 -19.60 36.41 11.60
CA PRO A 9 -19.89 36.30 13.04
C PRO A 9 -19.82 34.87 13.57
N LEU A 10 -20.31 33.89 12.81
CA LEU A 10 -20.23 32.47 13.20
C LEU A 10 -18.77 31.99 13.22
N VAL A 11 -17.97 32.35 12.20
CA VAL A 11 -16.54 32.04 12.16
C VAL A 11 -15.79 32.67 13.35
N ALA A 12 -16.10 33.92 13.70
CA ALA A 12 -15.53 34.56 14.88
C ALA A 12 -15.87 33.79 16.17
N MET A 13 -17.09 33.25 16.27
CA MET A 13 -17.56 32.48 17.42
C MET A 13 -16.85 31.13 17.57
N VAL A 14 -16.41 30.49 16.49
CA VAL A 14 -15.60 29.26 16.52
C VAL A 14 -14.28 29.48 17.27
N GLY A 15 -13.67 30.67 17.17
CA GLY A 15 -12.45 31.01 17.89
C GLY A 15 -12.66 31.62 19.28
N GLY A 16 -13.89 31.72 19.77
CA GLY A 16 -14.20 32.33 21.07
C GLY A 16 -13.87 31.43 22.26
N ALA A 17 -13.83 31.95 23.49
CA ALA A 17 -13.42 31.16 24.67
C ALA A 17 -14.48 30.15 25.19
N VAL A 18 -15.73 30.24 24.73
CA VAL A 18 -16.84 29.46 25.28
C VAL A 18 -17.15 28.25 24.40
N LEU A 19 -16.75 27.04 24.85
CA LEU A 19 -16.92 25.79 24.10
C LEU A 19 -18.35 25.57 23.58
N ARG A 20 -19.37 25.84 24.40
CA ARG A 20 -20.78 25.72 23.98
C ARG A 20 -21.12 26.61 22.79
N ARG A 21 -20.57 27.83 22.73
CA ARG A 21 -20.79 28.76 21.62
C ARG A 21 -20.02 28.32 20.38
N GLN A 22 -18.76 27.88 20.56
CA GLN A 22 -17.98 27.30 19.46
C GLN A 22 -18.74 26.15 18.81
N ARG A 23 -19.24 25.21 19.64
CA ARG A 23 -19.99 24.04 19.20
C ARG A 23 -21.22 24.40 18.37
N LEU A 24 -22.05 25.31 18.87
CA LEU A 24 -23.23 25.80 18.14
C LEU A 24 -22.85 26.50 16.84
N ALA A 25 -21.76 27.27 16.84
CA ALA A 25 -21.27 27.91 15.63
C ALA A 25 -20.78 26.90 14.60
N VAL A 26 -20.05 25.86 15.02
CA VAL A 26 -19.61 24.76 14.16
C VAL A 26 -20.81 24.06 13.54
N GLN A 27 -21.82 23.69 14.34
CA GLN A 27 -23.04 23.05 13.83
C GLN A 27 -23.77 23.93 12.79
N ALA A 28 -23.94 25.22 13.07
CA ALA A 28 -24.57 26.16 12.14
C ALA A 28 -23.75 26.32 10.84
N LEU A 29 -22.42 26.43 10.95
CA LEU A 29 -21.52 26.49 9.81
C LEU A 29 -21.56 25.20 9.00
N THR A 30 -21.65 24.02 9.61
CA THR A 30 -21.77 22.74 8.89
C THR A 30 -23.01 22.73 8.00
N GLN A 31 -24.16 23.18 8.54
CA GLN A 31 -25.39 23.28 7.74
C GLN A 31 -25.25 24.27 6.57
N LEU A 32 -24.64 25.45 6.82
CA LEU A 32 -24.39 26.43 5.77
C LEU A 32 -23.41 25.91 4.71
N ALA A 33 -22.36 25.20 5.13
CA ALA A 33 -21.35 24.63 4.25
C ALA A 33 -21.97 23.59 3.32
N ASN A 34 -22.89 22.76 3.82
CA ASN A 34 -23.60 21.77 3.02
C ASN A 34 -24.55 22.39 1.98
N GLY A 35 -24.92 23.67 2.16
CA GLY A 35 -25.81 24.38 1.23
C GLY A 35 -25.17 24.81 -0.09
N SER A 36 -23.89 25.21 -0.11
CA SER A 36 -23.21 25.62 -1.36
C SER A 36 -21.69 25.68 -1.24
N PHE A 37 -20.99 25.56 -2.37
CA PHE A 37 -19.53 25.81 -2.44
C PHE A 37 -19.18 27.28 -2.13
N THR A 38 -20.03 28.23 -2.53
CA THR A 38 -19.85 29.66 -2.20
C THR A 38 -19.80 29.89 -0.69
N ASN A 39 -20.67 29.22 0.08
CA ASN A 39 -20.65 29.34 1.55
C ASN A 39 -19.34 28.80 2.14
N LYS A 40 -18.82 27.68 1.61
CA LYS A 40 -17.52 27.14 2.02
C LYS A 40 -16.40 28.15 1.76
N ALA A 41 -16.37 28.74 0.57
CA ALA A 41 -15.37 29.74 0.19
C ALA A 41 -15.43 30.96 1.12
N LEU A 42 -16.64 31.49 1.37
CA LEU A 42 -16.85 32.59 2.32
C LEU A 42 -16.38 32.25 3.75
N MET A 43 -16.51 31.00 4.20
CA MET A 43 -15.97 30.58 5.50
C MET A 43 -14.44 30.63 5.54
N VAL A 44 -13.79 30.17 4.46
CA VAL A 44 -12.32 30.23 4.34
C VAL A 44 -11.84 31.67 4.27
N GLU A 45 -12.49 32.53 3.49
CA GLU A 45 -12.21 33.96 3.39
C GLU A 45 -12.43 34.69 4.73
N ALA A 46 -13.48 34.31 5.48
CA ALA A 46 -13.70 34.80 6.84
C ALA A 46 -12.68 34.27 7.87
N GLY A 47 -11.74 33.42 7.45
CA GLY A 47 -10.62 32.97 8.26
C GLY A 47 -10.91 31.77 9.15
N ILE A 48 -11.88 30.92 8.82
CA ILE A 48 -12.25 29.75 9.64
C ILE A 48 -11.07 28.85 9.98
N LEU A 49 -10.12 28.69 9.04
CA LEU A 49 -8.94 27.87 9.26
C LEU A 49 -8.12 28.40 10.43
N SER A 50 -7.90 29.72 10.52
CA SER A 50 -7.17 30.35 11.62
C SER A 50 -7.85 30.20 12.98
N LYS A 51 -9.15 29.88 13.00
CA LYS A 51 -9.97 29.69 14.21
C LYS A 51 -10.02 28.24 14.69
N LEU A 52 -9.41 27.30 13.94
CA LEU A 52 -9.35 25.91 14.39
C LEU A 52 -8.52 25.78 15.67
N PRO A 53 -8.98 24.98 16.65
CA PRO A 53 -8.23 24.73 17.88
C PRO A 53 -6.83 24.20 17.56
N GLN A 54 -5.80 24.77 18.19
CA GLN A 54 -4.41 24.29 18.02
C GLN A 54 -4.18 22.92 18.65
N LYS A 55 -4.95 22.58 19.69
CA LYS A 55 -4.90 21.30 20.38
C LYS A 55 -6.32 20.76 20.58
N THR A 56 -6.48 19.46 20.42
CA THR A 56 -7.78 18.76 20.55
C THR A 56 -7.98 18.11 21.91
N ASP A 57 -7.02 18.24 22.83
CA ASP A 57 -7.01 17.59 24.15
C ASP A 57 -8.22 18.01 25.00
N ASN A 58 -8.62 19.28 24.90
CA ASN A 58 -9.72 19.86 25.68
C ASN A 58 -11.10 19.65 25.04
N LEU A 59 -11.16 19.07 23.83
CA LEU A 59 -12.42 18.81 23.13
C LEU A 59 -12.95 17.42 23.52
N ASP A 60 -14.23 17.32 23.86
CA ASP A 60 -14.89 16.02 23.98
C ASP A 60 -15.07 15.35 22.60
N GLY A 61 -15.41 14.06 22.61
CA GLY A 61 -15.56 13.28 21.38
C GLY A 61 -16.60 13.86 20.41
N ASN A 62 -17.72 14.36 20.92
CA ASN A 62 -18.79 14.95 20.12
C ASN A 62 -18.33 16.25 19.45
N THR A 63 -17.62 17.09 20.18
CA THR A 63 -17.08 18.35 19.65
C THR A 63 -16.04 18.06 18.56
N ARG A 64 -15.16 17.07 18.76
CA ARG A 64 -14.21 16.65 17.71
C ARG A 64 -14.92 16.16 16.46
N GLN A 65 -15.98 15.37 16.62
CA GLN A 65 -16.81 14.90 15.50
C GLN A 65 -17.41 16.08 14.71
N GLU A 66 -18.05 17.03 15.39
CA GLU A 66 -18.70 18.16 14.73
C GLU A 66 -17.70 19.07 14.00
N PHE A 67 -16.51 19.28 14.59
CA PHE A 67 -15.41 19.95 13.91
C PHE A 67 -14.92 19.16 12.68
N ALA A 68 -14.77 17.84 12.81
CA ALA A 68 -14.36 16.99 11.69
C ALA A 68 -15.36 17.04 10.53
N GLU A 69 -16.67 17.08 10.83
CA GLU A 69 -17.73 17.20 9.81
C GLU A 69 -17.69 18.54 9.07
N LEU A 70 -17.54 19.66 9.80
CA LEU A 70 -17.37 20.98 9.18
C LEU A 70 -16.16 20.98 8.25
N ILE A 71 -15.03 20.47 8.74
CA ILE A 71 -13.79 20.45 7.99
C ILE A 71 -13.83 19.51 6.79
N LEU A 72 -14.47 18.35 6.91
CA LEU A 72 -14.73 17.47 5.77
C LEU A 72 -15.55 18.20 4.70
N SER A 73 -16.59 18.94 5.12
CA SER A 73 -17.42 19.72 4.21
C SER A 73 -16.62 20.83 3.50
N ILE A 74 -15.71 21.52 4.19
CA ILE A 74 -14.82 22.55 3.63
C ILE A 74 -13.74 21.94 2.71
N SER A 75 -13.21 20.77 3.06
CA SER A 75 -12.12 20.10 2.30
C SER A 75 -12.46 19.82 0.84
N LEU A 76 -13.75 19.73 0.50
CA LEU A 76 -14.21 19.62 -0.90
C LEU A 76 -13.76 20.80 -1.78
N LEU A 77 -13.47 21.97 -1.19
CA LEU A 77 -12.89 23.11 -1.92
C LEU A 77 -11.52 22.80 -2.51
N ALA A 78 -10.75 21.87 -1.91
CA ALA A 78 -9.43 21.51 -2.42
C ALA A 78 -9.51 21.01 -3.88
N ASN A 79 -10.60 20.35 -4.26
CA ASN A 79 -10.83 19.85 -5.62
C ASN A 79 -11.35 20.93 -6.60
N THR A 80 -11.27 22.21 -6.23
CA THR A 80 -11.71 23.34 -7.05
C THR A 80 -10.54 24.30 -7.32
N GLN A 81 -10.76 25.34 -8.12
CA GLN A 81 -9.74 26.37 -8.38
C GLN A 81 -9.50 27.32 -7.18
N PHE A 82 -10.21 27.10 -6.05
CA PHE A 82 -10.09 27.94 -4.86
C PHE A 82 -8.78 27.65 -4.13
N ASN A 83 -7.95 28.69 -3.93
CA ASN A 83 -6.69 28.55 -3.21
C ASN A 83 -6.93 28.51 -1.69
N MET A 84 -6.62 27.37 -1.07
CA MET A 84 -6.79 27.14 0.35
C MET A 84 -5.52 26.50 0.93
N ASP A 85 -4.93 27.12 1.96
CA ASP A 85 -3.83 26.53 2.71
C ASP A 85 -4.33 25.32 3.52
N SER A 86 -4.06 24.13 2.99
CA SER A 86 -4.47 22.86 3.59
C SER A 86 -3.63 22.44 4.79
N SER A 87 -2.46 23.08 5.03
CA SER A 87 -1.52 22.66 6.09
C SER A 87 -2.16 22.66 7.48
N ARG A 88 -2.95 23.70 7.78
CA ARG A 88 -3.66 23.83 9.05
C ARG A 88 -4.79 22.81 9.20
N ILE A 89 -5.48 22.51 8.11
CA ILE A 89 -6.52 21.46 8.11
C ILE A 89 -5.87 20.11 8.40
N ILE A 90 -4.77 19.78 7.70
CA ILE A 90 -4.04 18.52 7.87
C ILE A 90 -3.58 18.38 9.32
N SER A 91 -2.93 19.41 9.88
CA SER A 91 -2.45 19.39 11.26
C SER A 91 -3.58 19.17 12.27
N PHE A 92 -4.71 19.89 12.11
CA PHE A 92 -5.86 19.74 12.98
C PHE A 92 -6.48 18.34 12.89
N VAL A 93 -6.67 17.81 11.68
CA VAL A 93 -7.27 16.48 11.46
C VAL A 93 -6.36 15.37 11.99
N VAL A 94 -5.04 15.46 11.77
CA VAL A 94 -4.08 14.49 12.32
C VAL A 94 -4.13 14.50 13.85
N SER A 95 -4.26 15.66 14.49
CA SER A 95 -4.40 15.74 15.95
C SER A 95 -5.66 15.02 16.48
N ILE A 96 -6.78 15.06 15.72
CA ILE A 96 -7.98 14.28 16.06
C ILE A 96 -7.73 12.78 15.89
N LEU A 97 -7.02 12.37 14.82
CA LEU A 97 -6.71 10.96 14.53
C LEU A 97 -5.74 10.33 15.54
N ASP A 98 -4.84 11.13 16.11
CA ASP A 98 -3.87 10.68 17.12
C ASP A 98 -4.45 10.67 18.54
N SER A 99 -5.60 11.30 18.78
CA SER A 99 -6.32 11.18 20.04
C SER A 99 -6.83 9.74 20.25
N SER A 100 -6.53 9.16 21.43
CA SER A 100 -6.90 7.79 21.80
C SER A 100 -8.41 7.55 21.85
N ASN A 101 -9.21 8.59 22.08
CA ASN A 101 -10.63 8.49 22.37
C ASN A 101 -11.52 8.84 21.15
N SER A 102 -10.94 8.91 19.95
CA SER A 102 -11.70 9.23 18.73
C SER A 102 -12.47 8.01 18.24
N SER A 103 -13.78 8.16 18.03
CA SER A 103 -14.65 7.09 17.54
C SER A 103 -14.27 6.66 16.11
N VAL A 104 -14.74 5.49 15.68
CA VAL A 104 -14.56 5.01 14.30
C VAL A 104 -15.17 6.01 13.30
N GLU A 105 -16.33 6.57 13.61
CA GLU A 105 -16.99 7.58 12.79
C GLU A 105 -16.12 8.83 12.63
N THR A 106 -15.58 9.37 13.73
CA THR A 106 -14.68 10.54 13.69
C THR A 106 -13.43 10.26 12.88
N LYS A 107 -12.84 9.06 13.03
CA LYS A 107 -11.69 8.64 12.21
C LYS A 107 -12.05 8.58 10.73
N CYS A 108 -13.21 8.02 10.37
CA CYS A 108 -13.71 7.99 9.00
C CYS A 108 -13.89 9.38 8.40
N THR A 109 -14.48 10.31 9.14
CA THR A 109 -14.67 11.72 8.73
C THR A 109 -13.32 12.42 8.51
N CYS A 110 -12.39 12.22 9.43
CA CYS A 110 -11.02 12.73 9.34
C CYS A 110 -10.26 12.17 8.13
N LEU A 111 -10.31 10.85 7.91
CA LEU A 111 -9.68 10.22 6.75
C LEU A 111 -10.31 10.66 5.43
N GLY A 112 -11.63 10.89 5.39
CA GLY A 112 -12.29 11.49 4.22
C GLY A 112 -11.76 12.88 3.90
N THR A 113 -11.46 13.68 4.93
CA THR A 113 -10.82 14.98 4.76
C THR A 113 -9.43 14.85 4.14
N LEU A 114 -8.58 13.99 4.70
CA LEU A 114 -7.23 13.79 4.18
C LEU A 114 -7.26 13.23 2.74
N TYR A 115 -8.21 12.34 2.44
CA TYR A 115 -8.41 11.83 1.09
C TYR A 115 -8.72 12.97 0.09
N ASN A 116 -9.69 13.84 0.39
CA ASN A 116 -10.05 14.99 -0.46
C ASN A 116 -8.87 15.97 -0.68
N ILE A 117 -8.02 16.14 0.32
CA ILE A 117 -6.83 17.01 0.19
C ILE A 117 -5.75 16.30 -0.65
N SER A 118 -5.60 14.99 -0.48
CA SER A 118 -4.59 14.16 -1.17
C SER A 118 -4.83 13.98 -2.66
N SER A 119 -6.05 14.21 -3.17
CA SER A 119 -6.34 14.17 -4.60
C SER A 119 -5.74 15.34 -5.38
N VAL A 120 -5.17 16.33 -4.68
CA VAL A 120 -4.54 17.53 -5.24
C VAL A 120 -3.03 17.43 -5.02
N LEU A 121 -2.26 17.38 -6.10
CA LEU A 121 -0.82 17.08 -6.05
C LEU A 121 -0.01 18.15 -5.30
N GLU A 122 -0.44 19.40 -5.35
CA GLU A 122 0.17 20.54 -4.67
C GLU A 122 0.18 20.37 -3.15
N ASN A 123 -0.79 19.63 -2.60
CA ASN A 123 -0.88 19.35 -1.16
C ASN A 123 0.03 18.21 -0.70
N SER A 124 0.68 17.50 -1.64
CA SER A 124 1.47 16.30 -1.32
C SER A 124 2.60 16.58 -0.34
N ALA A 125 3.27 17.74 -0.42
CA ALA A 125 4.33 18.11 0.51
C ALA A 125 3.83 18.24 1.95
N SER A 126 2.64 18.84 2.15
CA SER A 126 2.02 19.01 3.46
C SER A 126 1.51 17.69 4.05
N LEU A 127 1.11 16.74 3.20
CA LEU A 127 0.61 15.42 3.61
C LEU A 127 1.72 14.38 3.78
N ALA A 128 2.84 14.50 3.07
CA ALA A 128 3.94 13.54 3.09
C ALA A 128 4.90 13.73 4.28
N THR A 129 4.43 14.32 5.38
CA THR A 129 5.24 14.39 6.60
C THR A 129 5.31 13.02 7.28
N ASN A 130 6.41 12.73 7.96
CA ASN A 130 6.59 11.46 8.67
C ASN A 130 5.47 11.20 9.69
N GLY A 131 4.98 12.25 10.38
CA GLY A 131 3.85 12.15 11.30
C GLY A 131 2.58 11.70 10.60
N THR A 132 2.16 12.41 9.54
CA THR A 132 0.94 12.09 8.79
C THR A 132 1.00 10.69 8.17
N VAL A 133 2.12 10.31 7.55
CA VAL A 133 2.27 8.97 6.94
C VAL A 133 2.25 7.88 8.01
N THR A 134 2.88 8.09 9.16
CA THR A 134 2.83 7.14 10.28
C THR A 134 1.39 6.97 10.80
N THR A 135 0.65 8.06 10.98
CA THR A 135 -0.76 8.01 11.38
C THR A 135 -1.61 7.26 10.37
N LEU A 136 -1.43 7.52 9.07
CA LEU A 136 -2.14 6.80 8.00
C LEU A 136 -1.81 5.31 7.97
N LEU A 137 -0.55 4.92 8.12
CA LEU A 137 -0.14 3.51 8.17
C LEU A 137 -0.72 2.80 9.41
N ARG A 138 -0.66 3.43 10.58
CA ARG A 138 -1.30 2.93 11.80
C ARG A 138 -2.80 2.70 11.62
N LEU A 139 -3.50 3.66 11.00
CA LEU A 139 -4.93 3.54 10.73
C LEU A 139 -5.25 2.53 9.62
N SER A 140 -4.33 2.31 8.67
CA SER A 140 -4.49 1.28 7.64
C SER A 140 -4.54 -0.14 8.23
N SER A 141 -3.91 -0.37 9.38
CA SER A 141 -3.97 -1.64 10.11
C SER A 141 -5.24 -1.83 10.94
N LEU A 142 -6.16 -0.84 10.98
CA LEU A 142 -7.45 -0.95 11.66
C LEU A 142 -8.56 -1.26 10.65
N LYS A 143 -9.13 -2.47 10.69
CA LYS A 143 -10.08 -2.98 9.68
C LYS A 143 -11.24 -2.01 9.39
N GLU A 144 -11.76 -1.34 10.41
CA GLU A 144 -12.93 -0.47 10.34
C GLU A 144 -12.69 0.80 9.53
N VAL A 145 -11.44 1.25 9.40
CA VAL A 145 -11.07 2.50 8.72
C VAL A 145 -9.99 2.33 7.66
N SER A 146 -9.51 1.09 7.48
CA SER A 146 -8.37 0.73 6.65
C SER A 146 -8.50 1.23 5.22
N GLU A 147 -9.65 0.98 4.59
CA GLU A 147 -9.87 1.32 3.18
C GLU A 147 -9.64 2.82 2.91
N LYS A 148 -10.13 3.71 3.78
CA LYS A 148 -9.97 5.17 3.61
C LYS A 148 -8.53 5.61 3.84
N ALA A 149 -7.85 5.03 4.83
CA ALA A 149 -6.43 5.29 5.07
C ALA A 149 -5.57 4.85 3.88
N LEU A 150 -5.81 3.64 3.37
CA LEU A 150 -5.14 3.09 2.20
C LEU A 150 -5.43 3.89 0.93
N ALA A 151 -6.66 4.39 0.73
CA ALA A 151 -7.00 5.25 -0.39
C ALA A 151 -6.19 6.56 -0.36
N THR A 152 -6.04 7.15 0.82
CA THR A 152 -5.20 8.35 1.02
C THR A 152 -3.73 8.06 0.74
N LEU A 153 -3.19 6.94 1.26
CA LEU A 153 -1.84 6.48 0.94
C LEU A 153 -1.66 6.20 -0.56
N GLY A 154 -2.68 5.65 -1.22
CA GLY A 154 -2.68 5.41 -2.67
C GLY A 154 -2.52 6.69 -3.49
N ASN A 155 -3.10 7.80 -3.05
CA ASN A 155 -2.87 9.11 -3.69
C ASN A 155 -1.47 9.65 -3.39
N LEU A 156 -0.93 9.42 -2.19
CA LEU A 156 0.39 9.92 -1.81
C LEU A 156 1.54 9.15 -2.49
N VAL A 157 1.43 7.82 -2.62
CA VAL A 157 2.53 6.98 -3.11
C VAL A 157 2.92 7.28 -4.57
N VAL A 158 2.03 7.87 -5.37
CA VAL A 158 2.34 8.28 -6.75
C VAL A 158 3.12 9.60 -6.83
N THR A 159 3.24 10.33 -5.72
CA THR A 159 4.03 11.55 -5.62
C THR A 159 5.45 11.22 -5.14
N LEU A 160 6.45 12.01 -5.54
CA LEU A 160 7.83 11.79 -5.10
C LEU A 160 7.97 11.91 -3.58
N MET A 161 7.35 12.92 -2.99
CA MET A 161 7.41 13.17 -1.54
C MET A 161 6.70 12.06 -0.75
N GLY A 162 5.48 11.68 -1.17
CA GLY A 162 4.73 10.61 -0.51
C GLY A 162 5.39 9.24 -0.65
N LYS A 163 5.94 8.92 -1.84
CA LYS A 163 6.75 7.72 -2.04
C LYS A 163 7.92 7.68 -1.05
N LYS A 164 8.74 8.72 -1.01
CA LYS A 164 9.91 8.80 -0.11
C LYS A 164 9.51 8.66 1.36
N ALA A 165 8.48 9.36 1.81
CA ALA A 165 8.02 9.28 3.19
C ALA A 165 7.54 7.87 3.60
N MET A 166 6.90 7.13 2.68
CA MET A 166 6.54 5.73 2.92
C MET A 166 7.75 4.80 2.95
N GLU A 167 8.71 5.01 2.04
CA GLU A 167 9.94 4.23 1.96
C GLU A 167 10.78 4.30 3.25
N GLU A 168 10.78 5.48 3.89
CA GLU A 168 11.48 5.77 5.15
C GLU A 168 10.74 5.24 6.39
N SER A 169 9.47 4.87 6.28
CA SER A 169 8.68 4.39 7.41
C SER A 169 9.15 2.99 7.89
N PRO A 170 9.31 2.79 9.20
CA PRO A 170 9.65 1.48 9.76
C PRO A 170 8.50 0.48 9.69
N MET A 171 7.26 0.92 9.48
CA MET A 171 6.09 0.04 9.33
C MET A 171 6.01 -0.63 7.95
N MET A 172 6.80 -0.14 7.00
CA MET A 172 6.80 -0.65 5.63
C MET A 172 7.88 -1.72 5.43
N PRO A 173 7.61 -2.82 4.71
CA PRO A 173 6.36 -3.14 4.01
C PRO A 173 5.36 -3.96 4.85
N ASP A 174 5.73 -4.34 6.08
CA ASP A 174 5.02 -5.34 6.89
C ASP A 174 3.53 -5.01 7.09
N SER A 175 3.19 -3.75 7.37
CA SER A 175 1.80 -3.34 7.59
C SER A 175 0.89 -3.60 6.39
N LEU A 176 1.40 -3.38 5.17
CA LEU A 176 0.61 -3.62 3.94
C LEU A 176 0.58 -5.10 3.56
N MET A 177 1.64 -5.85 3.87
CA MET A 177 1.67 -7.29 3.68
C MET A 177 0.65 -7.99 4.58
N GLU A 178 0.49 -7.54 5.83
CA GLU A 178 -0.54 -8.03 6.73
C GLU A 178 -1.95 -7.76 6.17
N ILE A 179 -2.21 -6.55 5.67
CA ILE A 179 -3.53 -6.22 5.10
C ILE A 179 -3.85 -7.07 3.86
N MET A 180 -2.83 -7.46 3.08
CA MET A 180 -3.01 -8.33 1.93
C MET A 180 -3.53 -9.73 2.29
N THR A 181 -3.41 -10.18 3.54
CA THR A 181 -3.94 -11.48 3.99
C THR A 181 -5.39 -11.38 4.49
N TRP A 182 -6.00 -10.19 4.47
CA TRP A 182 -7.39 -10.02 4.90
C TRP A 182 -8.38 -10.44 3.80
N GLU A 183 -8.73 -11.73 3.81
CA GLU A 183 -9.66 -12.33 2.85
C GLU A 183 -11.02 -11.61 2.78
N GLU A 184 -11.53 -11.14 3.92
CA GLU A 184 -12.82 -10.46 4.03
C GLU A 184 -12.80 -8.98 3.58
N GLN A 185 -11.65 -8.47 3.14
CA GLN A 185 -11.45 -7.05 2.79
C GLN A 185 -10.76 -6.91 1.42
N PRO A 186 -11.41 -7.36 0.32
CA PRO A 186 -10.80 -7.37 -1.01
C PRO A 186 -10.35 -5.98 -1.47
N LYS A 187 -11.05 -4.92 -1.06
CA LYS A 187 -10.67 -3.55 -1.42
C LYS A 187 -9.38 -3.11 -0.75
N CYS A 188 -9.19 -3.48 0.52
CA CYS A 188 -7.96 -3.21 1.25
C CYS A 188 -6.77 -4.00 0.66
N GLN A 189 -6.99 -5.25 0.25
CA GLN A 189 -5.98 -6.03 -0.48
C GLN A 189 -5.56 -5.34 -1.79
N GLU A 190 -6.54 -4.88 -2.60
CA GLU A 190 -6.28 -4.17 -3.86
C GLU A 190 -5.44 -2.92 -3.69
N LEU A 191 -5.74 -2.11 -2.67
CA LEU A 191 -5.02 -0.87 -2.37
C LEU A 191 -3.62 -1.16 -1.82
N SER A 192 -3.49 -2.15 -0.94
CA SER A 192 -2.20 -2.54 -0.34
C SER A 192 -1.22 -3.06 -1.39
N VAL A 193 -1.66 -3.98 -2.26
CA VAL A 193 -0.82 -4.48 -3.34
C VAL A 193 -0.47 -3.38 -4.35
N TYR A 194 -1.38 -2.41 -4.56
CA TYR A 194 -1.11 -1.25 -5.42
C TYR A 194 0.01 -0.37 -4.85
N ILE A 195 -0.08 0.00 -3.57
CA ILE A 195 0.95 0.82 -2.91
C ILE A 195 2.31 0.11 -2.96
N LEU A 196 2.37 -1.17 -2.58
CA LEU A 196 3.61 -1.97 -2.67
C LEU A 196 4.13 -2.07 -4.11
N MET A 197 3.26 -2.19 -5.10
CA MET A 197 3.65 -2.19 -6.51
C MET A 197 4.29 -0.86 -6.93
N ILE A 198 3.78 0.30 -6.49
CA ILE A 198 4.39 1.61 -6.81
C ILE A 198 5.74 1.79 -6.11
N LEU A 199 5.86 1.34 -4.86
CA LEU A 199 7.13 1.37 -4.12
C LEU A 199 8.19 0.47 -4.76
N ALA A 200 7.80 -0.75 -5.15
CA ALA A 200 8.68 -1.70 -5.83
C ALA A 200 9.08 -1.28 -7.25
N HIS A 201 8.26 -0.45 -7.91
CA HIS A 201 8.53 0.00 -9.28
C HIS A 201 9.85 0.78 -9.34
N GLN A 202 10.77 0.30 -10.17
CA GLN A 202 12.10 0.89 -10.39
C GLN A 202 12.97 1.06 -9.12
N SER A 203 12.63 0.39 -8.01
CA SER A 203 13.42 0.43 -6.76
C SER A 203 13.86 -0.98 -6.35
N SER A 204 15.12 -1.33 -6.62
CA SER A 204 15.70 -2.61 -6.19
C SER A 204 15.83 -2.70 -4.66
N ILE A 205 16.12 -1.58 -4.01
CA ILE A 205 16.22 -1.48 -2.55
C ILE A 205 14.88 -1.86 -1.89
N GLN A 206 13.78 -1.31 -2.40
CA GLN A 206 12.45 -1.64 -1.86
C GLN A 206 12.03 -3.07 -2.16
N ARG A 207 12.35 -3.60 -3.35
CA ARG A 207 12.12 -5.02 -3.65
C ARG A 207 12.94 -5.91 -2.72
N GLU A 208 14.21 -5.61 -2.47
CA GLU A 208 15.02 -6.37 -1.51
C GLU A 208 14.42 -6.33 -0.10
N LYS A 209 13.99 -5.14 0.38
CA LYS A 209 13.31 -4.96 1.67
C LYS A 209 12.07 -5.86 1.76
N MET A 210 11.21 -5.83 0.74
CA MET A 210 10.02 -6.70 0.66
C MET A 210 10.34 -8.19 0.56
N SER A 211 11.40 -8.57 -0.16
CA SER A 211 11.83 -9.96 -0.24
C SER A 211 12.32 -10.48 1.10
N LYS A 212 13.05 -9.66 1.87
CA LYS A 212 13.50 -9.99 3.23
C LYS A 212 12.33 -10.11 4.21
N ALA A 213 11.31 -9.28 4.04
CA ALA A 213 10.06 -9.37 4.81
C ALA A 213 9.19 -10.60 4.43
N GLY A 214 9.54 -11.35 3.38
CA GLY A 214 8.79 -12.54 2.99
C GLY A 214 7.53 -12.27 2.16
N ILE A 215 7.55 -11.25 1.30
CA ILE A 215 6.37 -10.87 0.49
C ILE A 215 5.91 -11.93 -0.53
N VAL A 216 6.80 -12.84 -0.95
CA VAL A 216 6.52 -13.74 -2.10
C VAL A 216 5.37 -14.72 -1.85
N PRO A 217 5.30 -15.45 -0.71
CA PRO A 217 4.13 -16.26 -0.38
C PRO A 217 2.82 -15.47 -0.34
N VAL A 218 2.82 -14.27 0.27
CA VAL A 218 1.64 -13.40 0.35
C VAL A 218 1.16 -12.99 -1.05
N LEU A 219 2.08 -12.67 -1.97
CA LEU A 219 1.74 -12.35 -3.35
C LEU A 219 1.19 -13.54 -4.12
N LEU A 220 1.68 -14.76 -3.86
CA LEU A 220 1.16 -15.97 -4.51
C LEU A 220 -0.26 -16.24 -4.05
N GLU A 221 -0.54 -16.08 -2.76
CA GLU A 221 -1.89 -16.20 -2.20
C GLU A 221 -2.86 -15.20 -2.83
N VAL A 222 -2.50 -13.91 -2.84
CA VAL A 222 -3.31 -12.86 -3.49
C VAL A 222 -3.47 -13.10 -4.99
N ALA A 223 -2.45 -13.64 -5.67
CA ALA A 223 -2.53 -13.97 -7.10
C ALA A 223 -3.47 -15.16 -7.40
N LEU A 224 -3.72 -16.03 -6.43
CA LEU A 224 -4.61 -17.19 -6.57
C LEU A 224 -6.04 -16.89 -6.10
N LEU A 225 -6.18 -16.18 -4.98
CA LEU A 225 -7.46 -16.05 -4.26
C LEU A 225 -8.00 -14.61 -4.23
N GLY A 226 -7.16 -13.60 -4.52
CA GLY A 226 -7.57 -12.20 -4.45
C GLY A 226 -8.58 -11.80 -5.52
N SER A 227 -9.07 -10.56 -5.44
CA SER A 227 -9.92 -9.98 -6.49
C SER A 227 -9.20 -9.94 -7.84
N SER A 228 -9.95 -9.86 -8.95
CA SER A 228 -9.36 -9.78 -10.29
C SER A 228 -8.35 -8.64 -10.46
N LEU A 229 -8.55 -7.52 -9.74
CA LEU A 229 -7.61 -6.39 -9.77
C LEU A 229 -6.38 -6.66 -8.89
N ALA A 230 -6.57 -7.22 -7.70
CA ALA A 230 -5.48 -7.59 -6.80
C ALA A 230 -4.58 -8.66 -7.43
N GLN A 231 -5.16 -9.67 -8.07
CA GLN A 231 -4.43 -10.73 -8.79
C GLN A 231 -3.51 -10.15 -9.88
N LYS A 232 -4.04 -9.26 -10.75
CA LYS A 232 -3.25 -8.63 -11.82
C LYS A 232 -2.05 -7.85 -11.26
N ARG A 233 -2.26 -7.11 -10.17
CA ARG A 233 -1.20 -6.34 -9.49
C ARG A 233 -0.18 -7.26 -8.81
N ALA A 234 -0.62 -8.30 -8.12
CA ALA A 234 0.23 -9.29 -7.47
C ALA A 234 1.11 -10.02 -8.49
N LEU A 235 0.53 -10.47 -9.61
CA LEU A 235 1.26 -11.09 -10.71
C LEU A 235 2.30 -10.15 -11.32
N LYS A 236 1.97 -8.86 -11.48
CA LYS A 236 2.93 -7.87 -11.99
C LYS A 236 4.11 -7.69 -11.03
N LEU A 237 3.84 -7.61 -9.73
CA LEU A 237 4.87 -7.47 -8.71
C LEU A 237 5.75 -8.73 -8.61
N LEU A 238 5.17 -9.94 -8.69
CA LEU A 238 5.90 -11.21 -8.78
C LEU A 238 6.84 -11.30 -9.98
N GLN A 239 6.46 -10.72 -11.13
CA GLN A 239 7.34 -10.68 -12.31
C GLN A 239 8.64 -9.91 -12.01
N TRP A 240 8.55 -8.77 -11.31
CA TRP A 240 9.74 -8.00 -10.96
C TRP A 240 10.69 -8.76 -10.04
N PHE A 241 10.17 -9.53 -9.07
CA PHE A 241 10.99 -10.41 -8.24
C PHE A 241 11.67 -11.53 -9.05
N LYS A 242 10.97 -12.08 -10.05
CA LYS A 242 11.53 -13.11 -10.94
C LYS A 242 12.67 -12.55 -11.79
N ASP A 243 12.49 -11.36 -12.35
CA ASP A 243 13.49 -10.73 -13.21
C ASP A 243 14.74 -10.34 -12.42
N GLU A 244 14.61 -9.91 -11.16
CA GLU A 244 15.75 -9.69 -10.27
C GLU A 244 16.52 -10.98 -9.95
N ARG A 245 15.81 -12.08 -9.69
CA ARG A 245 16.48 -13.38 -9.47
C ARG A 245 17.26 -13.80 -10.71
N LYS A 246 16.71 -13.60 -11.91
CA LYS A 246 17.40 -13.88 -13.18
C LYS A 246 18.56 -12.93 -13.45
N SER A 247 18.49 -11.68 -13.01
CA SER A 247 19.59 -10.72 -13.14
C SER A 247 20.73 -11.03 -12.16
N LYS A 248 20.42 -11.46 -10.93
CA LYS A 248 21.41 -11.86 -9.91
C LYS A 248 22.03 -13.22 -10.24
N MET A 249 21.26 -14.14 -10.80
CA MET A 249 21.73 -15.41 -11.32
C MET A 249 22.32 -15.16 -12.72
N GLY A 250 23.60 -14.79 -12.82
CA GLY A 250 24.32 -14.70 -14.10
C GLY A 250 24.17 -15.98 -14.95
N PRO A 251 24.63 -16.04 -16.20
CA PRO A 251 24.47 -17.20 -17.07
C PRO A 251 25.11 -18.44 -16.43
N HIS A 252 24.31 -19.17 -15.65
CA HIS A 252 24.71 -20.45 -15.12
C HIS A 252 24.57 -21.43 -16.27
N SER A 253 25.67 -22.12 -16.56
CA SER A 253 25.77 -23.23 -17.49
C SER A 253 24.92 -24.42 -17.02
N GLY A 254 23.60 -24.23 -16.99
CA GLY A 254 22.59 -25.27 -17.04
C GLY A 254 21.92 -25.24 -18.42
N PRO A 255 21.21 -26.29 -18.84
CA PRO A 255 20.66 -26.37 -20.20
C PRO A 255 19.61 -25.26 -20.40
N GLN A 256 20.04 -24.16 -21.02
CA GLN A 256 19.15 -23.08 -21.44
C GLN A 256 18.41 -23.58 -22.68
N VAL A 257 17.14 -23.92 -22.54
CA VAL A 257 16.26 -24.08 -23.70
C VAL A 257 16.07 -22.69 -24.29
N GLY A 258 16.82 -22.40 -25.36
CA GLY A 258 16.84 -21.11 -26.03
C GLY A 258 15.43 -20.66 -26.38
N ARG A 259 15.05 -19.49 -25.87
CA ARG A 259 13.80 -18.82 -26.25
C ARG A 259 14.08 -18.09 -27.57
N MET A 260 13.75 -18.72 -28.68
CA MET A 260 13.74 -18.06 -29.98
C MET A 260 12.70 -16.91 -29.98
N PRO A 261 12.97 -15.77 -30.63
CA PRO A 261 11.97 -14.73 -30.81
C PRO A 261 10.87 -15.29 -31.70
N ILE A 262 9.62 -15.21 -31.24
CA ILE A 262 8.45 -15.46 -32.09
C ILE A 262 8.29 -14.21 -32.94
N ASP A 263 8.85 -14.25 -34.13
CA ASP A 263 8.52 -13.32 -35.19
C ASP A 263 7.10 -13.66 -35.67
N SER A 264 6.17 -12.72 -35.49
CA SER A 264 4.76 -12.89 -35.77
C SER A 264 4.51 -12.82 -37.27
N SER A 265 4.61 -13.96 -37.94
CA SER A 265 4.07 -14.18 -39.29
C SER A 265 3.05 -15.33 -39.24
N PRO A 266 1.94 -15.30 -39.99
CA PRO A 266 0.90 -16.30 -39.88
C PRO A 266 1.41 -17.66 -40.38
N MET A 267 1.74 -18.56 -39.46
CA MET A 267 2.26 -19.89 -39.77
C MET A 267 1.16 -20.81 -40.31
N SER A 268 1.47 -21.50 -41.41
CA SER A 268 0.64 -22.49 -42.07
C SER A 268 0.23 -23.65 -41.12
N PRO A 269 -1.02 -24.15 -41.19
CA PRO A 269 -1.53 -25.24 -40.34
C PRO A 269 -0.67 -26.51 -40.33
N ARG A 270 0.14 -26.75 -41.37
CA ARG A 270 1.06 -27.90 -41.45
C ARG A 270 2.23 -27.81 -40.45
N ALA A 271 2.74 -26.61 -40.16
CA ALA A 271 3.84 -26.39 -39.22
C ALA A 271 3.42 -26.65 -37.76
N VAL A 272 2.14 -26.43 -37.45
CA VAL A 272 1.58 -26.69 -36.12
C VAL A 272 1.50 -28.20 -35.83
N ASP A 273 1.13 -29.01 -36.83
CA ASP A 273 1.06 -30.47 -36.67
C ASP A 273 2.45 -31.10 -36.55
N GLU A 274 3.44 -30.61 -37.29
CA GLU A 274 4.85 -31.03 -37.15
C GLU A 274 5.41 -30.66 -35.78
N SER A 275 5.12 -29.46 -35.28
CA SER A 275 5.51 -29.02 -33.94
C SER A 275 4.89 -29.91 -32.85
N LYS A 276 3.61 -30.30 -33.03
CA LYS A 276 2.90 -31.20 -32.12
C LYS A 276 3.47 -32.62 -32.13
N LYS A 277 3.87 -33.13 -33.31
CA LYS A 277 4.55 -34.43 -33.46
C LYS A 277 5.93 -34.42 -32.82
N LEU A 278 6.71 -33.35 -33.01
CA LEU A 278 8.02 -33.19 -32.40
C LEU A 278 7.92 -33.13 -30.87
N MET A 279 6.96 -32.36 -30.35
CA MET A 279 6.71 -32.27 -28.90
C MET A 279 6.32 -33.62 -28.32
N LYS A 280 5.45 -34.40 -28.98
CA LYS A 280 5.12 -35.77 -28.55
C LYS A 280 6.33 -36.69 -28.52
N LYS A 281 7.25 -36.57 -29.48
CA LYS A 281 8.50 -37.36 -29.53
C LYS A 281 9.41 -37.03 -28.35
N ILE A 282 9.59 -35.75 -28.05
CA ILE A 282 10.41 -35.27 -26.91
C ILE A 282 9.83 -35.73 -25.57
N VAL A 283 8.51 -35.62 -25.39
CA VAL A 283 7.83 -36.06 -24.16
C VAL A 283 8.00 -37.56 -23.95
N LYS A 284 7.81 -38.38 -25.00
CA LYS A 284 8.05 -39.82 -24.92
C LYS A 284 9.49 -40.14 -24.54
N GLN A 285 10.46 -39.46 -25.14
CA GLN A 285 11.88 -39.70 -24.86
C GLN A 285 12.24 -39.33 -23.41
N SER A 286 11.68 -38.24 -22.87
CA SER A 286 11.84 -37.89 -21.44
C SER A 286 11.22 -38.94 -20.52
N LEU A 287 10.03 -39.45 -20.84
CA LEU A 287 9.38 -40.50 -20.06
C LEU A 287 10.22 -41.78 -20.02
N TYR A 288 10.75 -42.22 -21.16
CA TYR A 288 11.62 -43.41 -21.21
C TYR A 288 12.88 -43.22 -20.35
N LYS A 289 13.54 -42.07 -20.46
CA LYS A 289 14.77 -41.78 -19.70
C LYS A 289 14.50 -41.67 -18.20
N ASN A 290 13.34 -41.14 -17.81
CA ASN A 290 12.93 -41.06 -16.42
C ASN A 290 12.60 -42.44 -15.85
N MET A 291 11.87 -43.27 -16.61
CA MET A 291 11.64 -44.67 -16.26
C MET A 291 12.95 -45.43 -16.08
N GLU A 292 13.89 -45.34 -17.03
CA GLU A 292 15.21 -45.98 -16.94
C GLU A 292 15.98 -45.53 -15.69
N THR A 293 15.91 -44.25 -15.34
CA THR A 293 16.54 -43.71 -14.11
C THR A 293 15.87 -44.29 -12.86
N ILE A 294 14.53 -44.38 -12.83
CA ILE A 294 13.78 -44.95 -11.71
C ILE A 294 14.08 -46.45 -11.57
N THR A 295 14.09 -47.21 -12.67
CA THR A 295 14.41 -48.65 -12.66
C THR A 295 15.87 -48.89 -12.25
N SER A 296 16.80 -48.04 -12.70
CA SER A 296 18.21 -48.12 -12.27
C SER A 296 18.40 -47.85 -10.77
N ARG A 297 17.60 -46.95 -10.19
CA ARG A 297 17.59 -46.67 -8.74
C ARG A 297 16.89 -47.77 -7.94
N ALA A 298 15.83 -48.36 -8.48
CA ALA A 298 15.13 -49.49 -7.88
C ALA A 298 15.98 -50.78 -7.89
N ASN A 299 16.76 -50.99 -8.96
CA ASN A 299 17.69 -52.13 -9.07
C ASN A 299 19.05 -51.87 -8.40
N GLY A 300 19.35 -50.64 -7.98
CA GLY A 300 20.59 -50.25 -7.29
C GLY A 300 20.62 -50.56 -5.78
N GLY A 301 19.63 -51.30 -5.26
CA GLY A 301 19.56 -51.75 -3.87
C GLY A 301 20.47 -52.94 -3.50
N GLY A 302 21.49 -53.24 -4.31
CA GLY A 302 22.30 -54.45 -4.19
C GLY A 302 23.77 -54.25 -4.50
N ASP A 303 24.42 -53.20 -4.00
CA ASP A 303 25.88 -53.18 -3.81
C ASP A 303 26.32 -52.08 -2.82
N SER A 304 25.96 -52.26 -1.55
CA SER A 304 26.56 -51.54 -0.43
C SER A 304 27.78 -52.30 0.10
N SER A 305 28.92 -52.19 -0.58
CA SER A 305 30.20 -52.75 -0.08
C SER A 305 31.42 -51.83 -0.22
N ARG A 306 31.27 -50.51 -0.40
CA ARG A 306 32.42 -49.58 -0.42
C ARG A 306 32.31 -48.28 0.40
N PHE A 307 31.42 -48.22 1.39
CA PHE A 307 31.38 -47.08 2.34
C PHE A 307 31.67 -47.47 3.79
N LYS A 308 32.65 -48.36 4.01
CA LYS A 308 33.20 -48.64 5.35
C LYS A 308 34.73 -48.66 5.34
N SER A 309 35.34 -47.49 5.17
CA SER A 309 36.65 -47.18 5.74
C SER A 309 36.85 -45.68 5.66
N LEU A 310 37.39 -45.09 6.73
CA LEU A 310 37.75 -43.67 6.91
C LEU A 310 36.74 -42.81 7.67
N ILE A 311 36.16 -43.34 8.75
CA ILE A 311 35.94 -42.51 9.94
C ILE A 311 36.43 -43.31 11.15
N VAL A 312 37.23 -42.64 11.99
CA VAL A 312 37.86 -43.05 13.26
C VAL A 312 39.26 -43.66 13.15
N SER A 313 40.26 -42.79 13.28
CA SER A 313 41.39 -43.03 14.16
C SER A 313 41.80 -41.72 14.84
N SER A 314 41.89 -41.81 16.15
CA SER A 314 42.22 -40.79 17.14
C SER A 314 43.73 -40.55 17.23
N SER A 315 44.10 -39.35 17.68
CA SER A 315 45.13 -39.07 18.70
C SER A 315 46.32 -38.21 18.25
N SER A 316 46.39 -37.04 18.92
CA SER A 316 47.55 -36.42 19.56
C SER A 316 48.90 -36.36 18.82
N LYS A 317 49.40 -35.14 18.60
CA LYS A 317 50.60 -34.61 19.29
C LYS A 317 50.96 -33.19 18.85
N SER A 318 51.51 -32.49 19.83
CA SER A 318 52.15 -31.18 19.87
C SER A 318 53.36 -30.98 18.93
N LEU A 319 53.67 -29.69 18.69
CA LEU A 319 54.88 -29.00 18.17
C LEU A 319 56.22 -29.77 18.16
N PRO A 320 57.14 -29.51 17.21
CA PRO A 320 58.07 -28.34 17.22
C PRO A 320 58.28 -27.70 15.82
N TYR A 321 58.87 -26.53 15.57
CA TYR A 321 59.69 -25.53 16.29
C TYR A 321 59.05 -24.14 16.17
#